data_AF-A0A2E6S8K0-F1
#
_entry.id   AF-A0A2E6S8K0-F1
#
_cell.length_a   1.000
_cell.length_b   1.000
_cell.length_c   1.000
_cell.angle_alpha   90.00
_cell.angle_beta   90.00
_cell.angle_gamma   90.00
#
_symmetry.space_group_name_H-M   'P 1'
#
loop_
_entity.id
_entity.type
_entity.pdbx_description
1 polymer ?
#
loop_
_entity_poly.entity_id
_entity_poly.type
_entity_poly.pdbx_seq_one_letter_code
_entity_poly.pdbx_strand_id
1 'polypeptide(L)'
;MKCHHSDNQNTSHPWKDSNTIQTQLKTRLHRTRRGSVLIEATVALVVLSVASLMILKGTMNILAPRQWTMLQNVSDAYLSYEKAYAQRVPFSELTGVSSPWPIYPAKSETAVTLGTLPGGRTLSASLIRTRIPDTNNFPAHGGAGTIVSNPAEMQTWKLQSHITYSISGREYVKSRTIVRTQ
;
A
#
# COMPACT_ATOMS: atom_id res chain seq x y z
N MET A 1 -34.43 -57.84 -31.87
CA MET A 1 -35.07 -59.18 -31.91
C MET A 1 -34.78 -59.84 -30.57
N LYS A 2 -35.74 -59.91 -29.64
CA LYS A 2 -36.75 -60.99 -29.47
C LYS A 2 -36.10 -62.36 -29.22
N CYS A 3 -36.29 -62.89 -28.00
CA CYS A 3 -36.64 -64.29 -27.65
C CYS A 3 -36.93 -64.34 -26.13
N HIS A 4 -38.20 -64.43 -25.73
CA HIS A 4 -38.97 -65.65 -25.35
C HIS A 4 -38.63 -66.11 -23.91
N HIS A 5 -39.46 -65.97 -22.86
CA HIS A 5 -40.89 -66.24 -22.57
C HIS A 5 -41.11 -67.62 -21.91
N SER A 6 -42.00 -67.64 -20.88
CA SER A 6 -42.61 -68.77 -20.13
C SER A 6 -42.35 -68.60 -18.61
N ASP A 7 -43.27 -68.59 -17.64
CA ASP A 7 -44.73 -68.85 -17.49
C ASP A 7 -45.24 -68.03 -16.25
N ASN A 8 -46.47 -67.48 -16.20
CA ASN A 8 -47.71 -68.07 -15.63
C ASN A 8 -47.51 -68.78 -14.27
N GLN A 9 -48.32 -68.65 -13.21
CA GLN A 9 -49.63 -68.05 -12.96
C GLN A 9 -49.94 -68.16 -11.44
N ASN A 10 -50.82 -67.27 -10.94
CA ASN A 10 -51.75 -67.42 -9.80
C ASN A 10 -51.27 -67.88 -8.41
N THR A 11 -51.43 -66.98 -7.42
CA THR A 11 -52.30 -67.26 -6.25
C THR A 11 -52.90 -65.97 -5.68
N SER A 12 -54.21 -66.00 -5.54
CA SER A 12 -55.13 -65.04 -4.94
C SER A 12 -54.96 -64.87 -3.41
N HIS A 13 -55.12 -63.64 -2.91
CA HIS A 13 -55.67 -63.41 -1.57
C HIS A 13 -56.50 -62.12 -1.52
N PRO A 14 -57.75 -62.15 -1.01
CA PRO A 14 -58.60 -60.98 -0.86
C PRO A 14 -58.58 -60.39 0.57
N TRP A 15 -58.59 -59.05 0.61
CA TRP A 15 -59.34 -58.14 1.49
C TRP A 15 -59.61 -58.48 2.98
N LYS A 16 -59.08 -57.62 3.86
CA LYS A 16 -59.72 -57.04 5.07
C LYS A 16 -58.88 -55.82 5.52
N ASP A 17 -59.28 -54.61 5.18
CA ASP A 17 -60.14 -53.68 5.93
C ASP A 17 -59.37 -52.70 6.84
N SER A 18 -59.36 -51.45 6.37
CA SER A 18 -59.80 -50.26 7.11
C SER A 18 -58.96 -49.68 8.26
N ASN A 19 -58.44 -48.48 7.96
CA ASN A 19 -58.38 -47.29 8.81
C ASN A 19 -57.55 -47.34 10.10
N THR A 20 -56.59 -46.42 10.21
CA THR A 20 -56.64 -45.20 11.06
C THR A 20 -55.20 -44.77 11.39
N ILE A 21 -54.98 -43.46 11.61
CA ILE A 21 -53.81 -42.84 12.26
C ILE A 21 -52.65 -42.55 11.27
N GLN A 22 -52.71 -41.46 10.48
CA GLN A 22 -52.28 -40.10 10.89
C GLN A 22 -51.05 -40.06 11.83
N THR A 23 -50.10 -39.20 11.47
CA THR A 23 -49.16 -38.53 12.39
C THR A 23 -48.12 -39.38 13.14
N GLN A 24 -47.02 -39.67 12.46
CA GLN A 24 -45.68 -39.67 13.09
C GLN A 24 -44.71 -38.83 12.25
N LEU A 25 -45.05 -37.54 12.08
CA LEU A 25 -44.06 -36.47 11.96
C LEU A 25 -43.32 -36.43 13.31
N LYS A 26 -42.34 -37.32 13.47
CA LYS A 26 -41.43 -37.33 14.62
C LYS A 26 -40.32 -36.32 14.37
N THR A 27 -40.71 -35.05 14.28
CA THR A 27 -39.82 -33.96 14.68
C THR A 27 -39.49 -34.19 16.15
N ARG A 28 -38.35 -34.83 16.41
CA ARG A 28 -37.68 -34.73 17.70
C ARG A 28 -37.25 -33.27 17.86
N LEU A 29 -38.21 -32.43 18.24
CA LEU A 29 -37.91 -31.22 18.99
C LEU A 29 -37.21 -31.70 20.26
N HIS A 30 -35.90 -31.48 20.29
CA HIS A 30 -35.12 -31.61 21.50
C HIS A 30 -35.84 -30.84 22.60
N ARG A 31 -36.37 -31.60 23.56
CA ARG A 31 -36.93 -31.10 24.80
C ARG A 31 -35.79 -30.41 25.56
N THR A 32 -35.60 -29.11 25.33
CA THR A 32 -34.69 -28.22 26.04
C THR A 32 -35.20 -28.04 27.47
N ARG A 33 -34.91 -29.04 28.30
CA ARG A 33 -35.17 -29.01 29.75
C ARG A 33 -34.11 -28.12 30.40
N ARG A 34 -34.43 -26.82 30.52
CA ARG A 34 -34.11 -25.82 31.58
C ARG A 34 -32.85 -25.92 32.48
N GLY A 35 -31.82 -26.70 32.14
CA GLY A 35 -30.61 -26.86 32.97
C GLY A 35 -29.29 -26.48 32.29
N SER A 36 -29.28 -26.18 30.98
CA SER A 36 -28.05 -25.96 30.22
C SER A 36 -27.76 -24.49 29.87
N VAL A 37 -28.45 -23.53 30.50
CA VAL A 37 -28.28 -22.09 30.21
C VAL A 37 -26.83 -21.65 30.40
N LEU A 38 -26.15 -22.20 31.41
CA LEU A 38 -24.73 -21.91 31.66
C LEU A 38 -23.84 -22.42 30.51
N ILE A 39 -24.10 -23.63 30.01
CA ILE A 39 -23.33 -24.22 28.90
C ILE A 39 -23.56 -23.41 27.62
N GLU A 40 -24.81 -23.08 27.32
CA GLU A 40 -25.17 -22.26 26.16
C GLU A 40 -24.55 -20.86 26.25
N ALA A 41 -24.56 -20.23 27.43
CA ALA A 41 -23.90 -18.95 27.67
C ALA A 41 -22.37 -19.04 27.50
N THR A 42 -21.73 -20.11 28.00
CA THR A 42 -20.27 -20.30 27.80
C THR A 42 -19.91 -20.52 26.34
N VAL A 43 -20.69 -21.30 25.59
CA VAL A 43 -20.49 -21.49 24.14
C VAL A 43 -20.70 -20.18 23.39
N ALA A 44 -21.74 -19.42 23.71
CA ALA A 44 -21.98 -18.11 23.13
C ALA A 44 -20.82 -17.14 23.42
N LEU A 45 -20.29 -17.12 24.63
CA LEU A 45 -19.17 -16.26 25.03
C LEU A 45 -17.88 -16.65 24.30
N VAL A 46 -17.61 -17.94 24.11
CA VAL A 46 -16.46 -18.42 23.33
C VAL A 46 -16.59 -18.01 21.86
N VAL A 47 -17.76 -18.22 21.24
CA VAL A 47 -18.00 -17.83 19.85
C VAL A 47 -17.86 -16.31 19.67
N LEU A 48 -18.43 -15.51 20.58
CA LEU A 48 -18.29 -14.06 20.57
C LEU A 48 -16.84 -13.61 20.75
N SER A 49 -16.07 -14.31 21.59
CA SER A 49 -14.65 -13.99 21.83
C SER A 49 -13.82 -14.26 20.57
N VAL A 50 -14.02 -15.42 19.92
CA VAL A 50 -13.34 -15.75 18.66
C VAL A 50 -13.70 -14.74 17.56
N ALA A 51 -14.99 -14.39 17.42
CA ALA A 51 -15.43 -13.38 16.47
C ALA A 51 -14.79 -12.00 16.75
N SER A 52 -14.75 -11.59 18.02
CA SER A 52 -14.12 -10.32 18.44
C SER A 52 -12.63 -10.28 18.12
N LEU A 53 -11.89 -11.37 18.34
CA LEU A 53 -10.47 -11.47 18.02
C LEU A 53 -10.23 -11.43 16.50
N MET A 54 -11.11 -12.04 15.70
CA MET A 54 -11.02 -11.98 14.24
C MET A 54 -11.24 -10.55 13.72
N ILE A 55 -12.23 -9.84 14.26
CA ILE A 55 -12.46 -8.43 13.94
C ILE A 55 -11.26 -7.58 14.34
N LEU A 56 -10.70 -7.79 15.55
CA LEU A 56 -9.52 -7.06 16.03
C LEU A 56 -8.29 -7.30 15.14
N LYS A 57 -8.05 -8.54 14.71
CA LYS A 57 -6.97 -8.85 13.77
C LYS A 57 -7.22 -8.19 12.41
N GLY A 58 -8.47 -8.17 11.95
CA GLY A 58 -8.88 -7.47 10.74
C GLY A 58 -8.63 -5.97 10.81
N THR A 59 -8.99 -5.32 11.91
CA THR A 59 -8.78 -3.88 12.09
C THR A 59 -7.30 -3.51 12.19
N MET A 60 -6.47 -4.33 12.85
CA MET A 60 -5.01 -4.16 12.88
C MET A 60 -4.40 -4.26 11.48
N ASN A 61 -4.89 -5.17 10.63
CA ASN A 61 -4.36 -5.35 9.28
C ASN A 61 -4.58 -4.13 8.37
N ILE A 62 -5.61 -3.32 8.65
CA ILE A 62 -5.89 -2.08 7.91
C ILE A 62 -4.92 -0.94 8.31
N LEU A 63 -4.23 -1.05 9.45
CA LEU A 63 -3.39 0.03 9.95
C LEU A 63 -2.08 0.18 9.15
N ALA A 64 -1.48 -0.93 8.73
CA ALA A 64 -0.24 -0.94 7.95
C ALA A 64 -0.36 -0.19 6.60
N PRO A 65 -1.36 -0.44 5.74
CA PRO A 65 -1.50 0.30 4.49
C PRO A 65 -1.79 1.79 4.73
N ARG A 66 -2.52 2.15 5.81
CA ARG A 66 -2.76 3.56 6.17
C ARG A 66 -1.46 4.27 6.55
N GLN A 67 -0.63 3.65 7.38
CA GLN A 67 0.67 4.20 7.77
C GLN A 67 1.56 4.40 6.54
N TRP A 68 1.59 3.44 5.62
CA TRP A 68 2.35 3.53 4.38
C TRP A 68 1.91 4.73 3.51
N THR A 69 0.62 4.87 3.23
CA THR A 69 0.10 5.98 2.42
C THR A 69 0.42 7.33 3.06
N MET A 70 0.34 7.41 4.39
CA MET A 70 0.65 8.65 5.09
C MET A 70 2.14 9.05 4.93
N LEU A 71 3.05 8.08 5.04
CA LEU A 71 4.48 8.30 4.87
C LEU A 71 4.82 8.66 3.42
N GLN A 72 4.15 8.01 2.47
CA GLN A 72 4.23 8.35 1.05
C GLN A 72 3.86 9.82 0.82
N ASN A 73 2.74 10.27 1.37
CA ASN A 73 2.26 11.64 1.23
C ASN A 73 3.23 12.67 1.84
N VAL A 74 3.75 12.41 3.04
CA VAL A 74 4.68 13.33 3.73
C VAL A 74 5.99 13.47 2.95
N SER A 75 6.55 12.34 2.49
CA SER A 75 7.78 12.37 1.69
C SER A 75 7.57 13.00 0.31
N ASP A 76 6.41 12.80 -0.34
CA ASP A 76 6.08 13.46 -1.61
C ASP A 76 5.84 14.97 -1.44
N ALA A 77 5.22 15.39 -0.32
CA ALA A 77 5.08 16.79 0.03
C ALA A 77 6.45 17.47 0.22
N TYR A 78 7.39 16.78 0.88
CA TYR A 78 8.76 17.29 1.03
C TYR A 78 9.48 17.42 -0.32
N LEU A 79 9.36 16.44 -1.21
CA LEU A 79 9.93 16.54 -2.56
C LEU A 79 9.28 17.64 -3.41
N SER A 80 8.01 17.94 -3.14
CA SER A 80 7.32 19.08 -3.78
C SER A 80 7.88 20.41 -3.27
N TYR A 81 8.22 20.50 -1.98
CA TYR A 81 8.98 21.63 -1.44
C TYR A 81 10.36 21.74 -2.10
N GLU A 82 11.12 20.65 -2.22
CA GLU A 82 12.43 20.64 -2.90
C GLU A 82 12.34 21.12 -4.35
N LYS A 83 11.30 20.70 -5.08
CA LYS A 83 11.03 21.19 -6.43
C LYS A 83 10.79 22.70 -6.44
N ALA A 84 9.94 23.20 -5.55
CA ALA A 84 9.64 24.63 -5.47
C ALA A 84 10.89 25.44 -5.08
N TYR A 85 11.70 24.93 -4.17
CA TYR A 85 12.97 25.54 -3.78
C TYR A 85 13.94 25.62 -4.98
N ALA A 86 14.13 24.51 -5.69
CA ALA A 86 14.97 24.47 -6.90
C ALA A 86 14.48 25.41 -8.02
N GLN A 87 13.17 25.71 -8.09
CA GLN A 87 12.59 26.63 -9.07
C GLN A 87 12.66 28.10 -8.66
N ARG A 88 12.71 28.39 -7.35
CA ARG A 88 12.73 29.76 -6.83
C ARG A 88 14.12 30.35 -6.67
N VAL A 89 15.12 29.50 -6.44
CA VAL A 89 16.51 29.96 -6.33
C VAL A 89 16.92 30.64 -7.66
N PRO A 90 17.50 31.87 -7.59
CA PRO A 90 18.04 32.56 -8.74
C PRO A 90 19.08 31.70 -9.46
N PHE A 91 19.14 31.80 -10.79
CA PHE A 91 20.03 30.96 -11.58
C PHE A 91 21.51 31.22 -11.28
N SER A 92 21.89 32.46 -10.97
CA SER A 92 23.25 32.83 -10.56
C SER A 92 23.69 32.18 -9.25
N GLU A 93 22.79 32.06 -8.28
CA GLU A 93 23.05 31.37 -7.01
C GLU A 93 23.12 29.85 -7.22
N LEU A 94 22.25 29.34 -8.09
CA LEU A 94 22.21 27.92 -8.47
C LEU A 94 23.51 27.48 -9.15
N THR A 95 24.10 28.34 -9.99
CA THR A 95 25.36 28.06 -10.67
C THR A 95 26.60 28.46 -9.89
N GLY A 96 26.43 29.22 -8.81
CA GLY A 96 27.51 29.67 -7.93
C GLY A 96 28.18 28.57 -7.10
N VAL A 97 29.30 28.94 -6.48
CA VAL A 97 30.11 28.05 -5.63
C VAL A 97 29.41 27.66 -4.32
N SER A 98 28.57 28.53 -3.79
CA SER A 98 27.78 28.31 -2.57
C SER A 98 26.40 27.72 -2.85
N SER A 99 26.18 27.15 -4.04
CA SER A 99 24.90 26.59 -4.43
C SER A 99 24.46 25.48 -3.47
N PRO A 100 23.18 25.44 -3.06
CA PRO A 100 22.65 24.32 -2.28
C PRO A 100 22.76 22.98 -3.01
N TRP A 101 22.87 23.01 -4.34
CA TRP A 101 23.19 21.87 -5.19
C TRP A 101 24.64 21.99 -5.70
N PRO A 102 25.61 21.34 -5.05
CA PRO A 102 26.99 21.33 -5.54
C PRO A 102 27.11 20.57 -6.87
N ILE A 103 28.14 20.89 -7.66
CA ILE A 103 28.40 20.24 -8.95
C ILE A 103 28.87 18.81 -8.71
N TYR A 104 28.23 17.84 -9.36
CA TYR A 104 28.63 16.45 -9.33
C TYR A 104 30.11 16.30 -9.75
N PRO A 105 30.93 15.49 -9.04
CA PRO A 105 30.58 14.45 -8.08
C PRO A 105 30.36 14.91 -6.63
N ALA A 106 30.53 16.20 -6.32
CA ALA A 106 30.28 16.70 -4.99
C ALA A 106 28.78 16.65 -4.66
N LYS A 107 28.46 16.38 -3.39
CA LYS A 107 27.09 16.31 -2.87
C LYS A 107 26.99 17.08 -1.56
N SER A 108 25.85 17.73 -1.33
CA SER A 108 25.51 18.26 -0.02
C SER A 108 24.55 17.29 0.66
N GLU A 109 24.81 17.01 1.93
CA GLU A 109 24.02 16.07 2.72
C GLU A 109 23.56 16.74 4.01
N THR A 110 22.25 16.74 4.25
CA THR A 110 21.64 17.38 5.41
C THR A 110 20.56 16.49 6.03
N ALA A 111 20.54 16.42 7.36
CA ALA A 111 19.44 15.80 8.08
C ALA A 111 18.23 16.74 8.08
N VAL A 112 17.08 16.24 7.63
CA VAL A 112 15.85 17.02 7.48
C VAL A 112 14.67 16.31 8.11
N THR A 113 13.72 17.09 8.62
CA THR A 113 12.44 16.57 9.10
C THR A 113 11.43 16.63 7.97
N LEU A 114 10.97 15.47 7.49
CA LEU A 114 9.97 15.38 6.43
C LEU A 114 8.59 15.84 6.92
N GLY A 115 8.27 15.55 8.18
CA GLY A 115 7.02 15.97 8.81
C GLY A 115 6.78 15.29 10.16
N THR A 116 5.64 15.60 10.77
CA THR A 116 5.23 15.03 12.06
C THR A 116 4.04 14.10 11.85
N LEU A 117 4.15 12.87 12.36
CA LEU A 117 3.10 11.87 12.29
C LEU A 117 2.07 12.08 13.42
N PRO A 118 0.82 11.61 13.27
CA PRO A 118 -0.14 11.51 14.36
C PRO A 118 0.50 10.82 15.57
N GLY A 119 0.32 11.40 16.76
CA GLY A 119 1.03 10.99 17.96
C GLY A 119 2.35 11.72 18.21
N GLY A 120 2.68 12.76 17.42
CA GLY A 120 3.80 13.67 17.69
C GLY A 120 5.17 13.17 17.27
N ARG A 121 5.25 11.99 16.65
CA ARG A 121 6.52 11.41 16.19
C ARG A 121 6.99 12.11 14.93
N THR A 122 8.19 12.68 14.94
CA THR A 122 8.80 13.26 13.74
C THR A 122 9.37 12.18 12.83
N LEU A 123 9.25 12.39 11.52
CA LEU A 123 9.88 11.58 10.49
C LEU A 123 11.10 12.33 9.97
N SER A 124 12.29 11.78 10.22
CA SER A 124 13.55 12.34 9.75
C SER A 124 14.08 11.60 8.53
N ALA A 125 14.83 12.31 7.70
CA ALA A 125 15.47 11.80 6.49
C ALA A 125 16.84 12.43 6.29
N SER A 126 17.71 11.79 5.53
CA SER A 126 18.90 12.41 4.93
C SER A 126 18.52 12.96 3.56
N LEU A 127 18.75 14.25 3.33
CA LEU A 127 18.58 14.91 2.06
C LEU A 127 19.95 15.08 1.39
N ILE A 128 20.08 14.53 0.19
CA ILE A 128 21.27 14.63 -0.63
C ILE A 128 20.95 15.44 -1.88
N ARG A 129 21.71 16.51 -2.13
CA ARG A 129 21.55 17.36 -3.30
C ARG A 129 22.81 17.38 -4.17
N THR A 130 22.62 17.42 -5.48
CA THR A 130 23.67 17.59 -6.49
C THR A 130 23.11 18.23 -7.75
N ARG A 131 23.95 18.92 -8.53
CA ARG A 131 23.62 19.37 -9.89
C ARG A 131 24.59 18.81 -10.92
N ILE A 132 24.07 18.59 -12.12
CA ILE A 132 24.81 18.03 -13.25
C ILE A 132 24.62 18.98 -14.44
N PRO A 133 25.69 19.49 -15.06
CA PRO A 133 25.58 20.30 -16.26
C PRO A 133 25.14 19.44 -17.45
N ASP A 134 24.44 20.05 -18.41
CA ASP A 134 24.23 19.41 -19.70
C ASP A 134 25.50 19.45 -20.55
N THR A 135 25.70 18.41 -21.37
CA THR A 135 26.86 18.32 -22.25
C THR A 135 26.89 19.43 -23.31
N ASN A 136 25.75 20.00 -23.70
CA ASN A 136 25.70 21.08 -24.67
C ASN A 136 25.95 22.48 -24.07
N ASN A 137 26.15 22.58 -22.76
CA ASN A 137 26.63 23.82 -22.14
C ASN A 137 28.04 24.13 -22.63
N PHE A 138 28.43 25.40 -22.64
CA PHE A 138 29.81 25.79 -22.92
C PHE A 138 30.80 25.24 -21.86
N PRO A 139 32.10 25.11 -22.18
CA PRO A 139 33.12 24.63 -21.25
C PRO A 139 33.18 25.40 -19.93
N ALA A 140 32.91 26.71 -19.96
CA ALA A 140 32.82 27.55 -18.76
C ALA A 140 31.72 27.09 -17.76
N HIS A 141 30.76 26.29 -18.22
CA HIS A 141 29.62 25.78 -17.45
C HIS A 141 29.64 24.25 -17.35
N GLY A 142 30.80 23.61 -17.56
CA GLY A 142 31.00 22.18 -17.37
C GLY A 142 30.50 21.27 -18.49
N GLY A 143 30.18 21.82 -19.66
CA GLY A 143 29.85 21.05 -20.86
C GLY A 143 30.95 21.05 -21.92
N ALA A 144 30.62 20.62 -23.13
CA ALA A 144 31.49 20.58 -24.30
C ALA A 144 30.87 21.29 -25.52
N GLY A 145 29.80 22.06 -25.32
CA GLY A 145 29.12 22.81 -26.35
C GLY A 145 29.99 23.91 -26.95
N THR A 146 29.72 24.25 -28.21
CA THR A 146 30.39 25.33 -28.95
C THR A 146 29.34 26.27 -29.54
N ILE A 147 29.75 27.41 -30.09
CA ILE A 147 28.83 28.34 -30.78
C ILE A 147 28.06 27.64 -31.93
N VAL A 148 28.61 26.56 -32.49
CA VAL A 148 27.92 25.77 -33.52
C VAL A 148 26.83 24.87 -32.93
N SER A 149 27.08 24.22 -31.79
CA SER A 149 26.13 23.29 -31.16
C SER A 149 25.13 23.96 -30.21
N ASN A 150 25.49 25.14 -29.69
CA ASN A 150 24.69 25.96 -28.79
C ASN A 150 24.88 27.45 -29.15
N PRO A 151 24.33 27.90 -30.29
CA PRO A 151 24.44 29.30 -30.73
C PRO A 151 23.68 30.28 -29.83
N ALA A 152 22.73 29.77 -29.04
CA ALA A 152 21.94 30.57 -28.11
C ALA A 152 22.64 30.78 -26.75
N GLU A 153 23.82 30.17 -26.55
CA GLU A 153 24.59 30.23 -25.30
C GLU A 153 23.81 29.76 -24.06
N MET A 154 22.78 28.92 -24.27
CA MET A 154 21.84 28.52 -23.23
C MET A 154 22.51 27.57 -22.24
N GLN A 155 22.23 27.75 -20.95
CA GLN A 155 22.79 26.93 -19.88
C GLN A 155 21.72 26.03 -19.28
N THR A 156 21.93 24.72 -19.34
CA THR A 156 21.03 23.71 -18.81
C THR A 156 21.66 22.97 -17.64
N TRP A 157 20.92 22.86 -16.53
CA TRP A 157 21.36 22.17 -15.32
C TRP A 157 20.28 21.19 -14.84
N LYS A 158 20.71 19.96 -14.56
CA LYS A 158 19.90 18.91 -13.93
C LYS A 158 20.16 18.93 -12.43
N LEU A 159 19.18 19.37 -11.66
CA LEU A 159 19.22 19.41 -10.20
C LEU A 159 18.57 18.14 -9.66
N GLN A 160 19.30 17.42 -8.82
CA GLN A 160 18.82 16.19 -8.21
C GLN A 160 18.78 16.38 -6.69
N SER A 161 17.61 16.09 -6.11
CA SER A 161 17.41 15.97 -4.67
C SER A 161 16.97 14.54 -4.38
N HIS A 162 17.68 13.86 -3.47
CA HIS A 162 17.36 12.52 -2.99
C HIS A 162 17.06 12.59 -1.51
N ILE A 163 15.96 11.98 -1.07
CA ILE A 163 15.67 11.78 0.34
C ILE A 163 15.77 10.30 0.67
N THR A 164 16.52 10.00 1.72
CA THR A 164 16.69 8.66 2.26
C THR A 164 16.09 8.63 3.66
N TYR A 165 15.15 7.73 3.90
CA TYR A 165 14.43 7.64 5.18
C TYR A 165 14.12 6.18 5.52
N SER A 166 13.96 5.89 6.81
CA SER A 166 13.67 4.55 7.29
C SER A 166 12.26 4.43 7.89
N ILE A 167 11.60 3.30 7.62
CA ILE A 167 10.28 2.96 8.17
C ILE A 167 10.34 1.51 8.64
N SER A 168 10.06 1.29 9.93
CA SER A 168 10.02 -0.07 10.51
C SER A 168 11.24 -0.92 10.16
N GLY A 169 12.43 -0.31 10.16
CA GLY A 169 13.70 -0.98 9.86
C GLY A 169 14.01 -1.16 8.37
N ARG A 170 13.15 -0.70 7.47
CA ARG A 170 13.39 -0.70 6.02
C ARG A 170 13.78 0.68 5.54
N GLU A 171 14.82 0.76 4.73
CA GLU A 171 15.28 2.00 4.12
C GLU A 171 14.57 2.22 2.78
N TYR A 172 14.18 3.47 2.56
CA TYR A 172 13.50 3.91 1.36
C TYR A 172 14.20 5.15 0.82
N VAL A 173 14.27 5.21 -0.52
CA VAL A 173 14.83 6.36 -1.23
C VAL A 173 13.76 6.89 -2.16
N LYS A 174 13.60 8.21 -2.16
CA LYS A 174 12.88 8.91 -3.21
C LYS A 174 13.73 10.02 -3.78
N SER A 175 13.55 10.28 -5.06
CA SER A 175 14.30 11.31 -5.76
C SER A 175 13.39 12.22 -6.55
N ARG A 176 13.83 13.47 -6.70
CA ARG A 176 13.24 14.45 -7.58
C ARG A 176 14.35 15.06 -8.42
N THR A 177 14.18 15.01 -9.74
CA THR A 177 15.01 15.75 -10.67
C THR A 177 14.24 16.95 -11.20
N ILE A 178 14.91 18.09 -11.28
CA ILE A 178 14.42 19.34 -11.86
C ILE A 178 15.43 19.78 -12.92
N VAL A 179 14.95 20.19 -14.08
CA VAL A 179 15.78 20.80 -15.12
C VAL A 179 15.55 22.30 -15.07
N ARG A 180 16.62 23.08 -14.99
CA ARG A 180 16.60 24.54 -15.11
C ARG A 180 17.41 24.94 -16.32
N THR A 181 16.87 25.87 -17.09
CA THR A 181 17.49 26.45 -18.28
C THR A 181 17.41 27.97 -18.20
N GLN A 182 18.45 28.65 -18.65
CA GLN A 182 18.45 30.09 -18.88
C GLN A 182 19.35 30.44 -20.06
#